data_AF-A0A351SZV0-F1
#
_entry.id   AF-A0A351SZV0-F1
#
_cell.length_a   1.000
_cell.length_b   1.000
_cell.length_c   1.000
_cell.angle_alpha   90.00
_cell.angle_beta   90.00
_cell.angle_gamma   90.00
#
_symmetry.space_group_name_H-M   'P 1'
#
loop_
_entity.id
_entity.type
_entity.pdbx_description
1 polymer ?
#
loop_
_entity_poly.entity_id
_entity_poly.type
_entity_poly.pdbx_seq_one_letter_code
_entity_poly.pdbx_strand_id
1 'polypeptide(L)' 'MAIQRSSYASPVEALAALIRTLVAYEQRYQMPSADFYARYQKGDMGDAADFVEWAGDYQHYLQLKEEMEHKLVAVG' A
#
# COMPACT_ATOMS: atom_id res chain seq x y z
N MET A 1 -27.11 -17.66 0.10
CA MET A 1 -25.86 -17.09 0.64
C MET A 1 -25.18 -16.32 -0.47
N ALA A 2 -25.21 -14.99 -0.44
CA ALA A 2 -24.60 -14.17 -1.49
C ALA A 2 -23.12 -13.98 -1.17
N ILE A 3 -22.26 -14.44 -2.06
CA ILE A 3 -20.82 -14.18 -2.00
C ILE A 3 -20.69 -12.70 -2.36
N GLN A 4 -20.57 -11.82 -1.37
CA GLN A 4 -20.23 -10.42 -1.58
C GLN A 4 -18.80 -10.41 -2.08
N ARG A 5 -18.63 -10.47 -3.41
CA ARG A 5 -17.42 -9.99 -4.06
C ARG A 5 -17.32 -8.53 -3.66
N SER A 6 -16.44 -8.22 -2.72
CA SER A 6 -15.97 -6.84 -2.52
C SER A 6 -15.24 -6.45 -3.81
N SER A 7 -16.02 -6.09 -4.82
CA SER A 7 -15.53 -5.30 -5.92
C SER A 7 -15.19 -3.98 -5.26
N TYR A 8 -13.91 -3.69 -5.06
CA TYR A 8 -13.48 -2.34 -4.68
C TYR A 8 -14.14 -1.39 -5.71
N ALA A 9 -15.19 -0.69 -5.30
CA ALA A 9 -16.11 -0.01 -6.22
C ALA A 9 -15.52 1.33 -6.68
N SER A 10 -14.44 1.78 -6.03
CA SER A 10 -13.70 2.98 -6.35
C SER A 10 -12.20 2.81 -6.08
N PRO A 11 -11.31 3.43 -6.88
CA PRO A 11 -9.87 3.53 -6.60
C PRO A 11 -9.57 4.06 -5.19
N VAL A 12 -10.47 4.91 -4.65
CA VAL A 12 -10.36 5.45 -3.30
C VAL A 12 -10.54 4.36 -2.23
N GLU A 13 -11.43 3.39 -2.45
CA GLU A 13 -11.63 2.28 -1.52
C GLU A 13 -10.45 1.31 -1.54
N ALA A 14 -9.88 1.06 -2.73
CA ALA A 14 -8.65 0.27 -2.85
C ALA A 14 -7.48 0.94 -2.12
N LEU A 15 -7.33 2.27 -2.27
CA LEU A 15 -6.33 3.05 -1.53
C LEU A 15 -6.56 2.96 -0.01
N ALA A 16 -7.81 3.12 0.43
CA ALA A 16 -8.16 3.06 1.85
C ALA A 16 -7.89 1.67 2.46
N ALA A 17 -8.11 0.59 1.70
CA ALA A 17 -7.79 -0.77 2.12
C ALA A 17 -6.27 -0.95 2.25
N LEU A 18 -5.49 -0.50 1.25
CA LEU A 18 -4.03 -0.53 1.30
C LEU A 18 -3.49 0.23 2.51
N ILE A 19 -3.98 1.46 2.77
CA ILE A 19 -3.56 2.24 3.94
C ILE A 19 -3.81 1.48 5.24
N ARG A 20 -4.96 0.82 5.40
CA ARG A 20 -5.26 0.04 6.62
C ARG A 20 -4.30 -1.12 6.79
N THR A 21 -3.99 -1.83 5.71
CA THR A 21 -3.00 -2.92 5.73
C THR A 21 -1.62 -2.40 6.12
N LEU A 22 -1.18 -1.28 5.53
CA LEU A 22 0.08 -0.63 5.87
C LEU A 22 0.14 -0.23 7.34
N VAL A 23 -0.90 0.42 7.88
CA VAL A 23 -0.97 0.78 9.30
C VAL A 23 -0.87 -0.43 10.21
N ALA A 24 -1.44 -1.58 9.82
CA ALA A 24 -1.32 -2.81 10.60
C ALA A 24 0.15 -3.31 10.65
N TYR A 25 0.87 -3.25 9.52
CA TYR A 25 2.30 -3.55 9.49
C TYR A 25 3.12 -2.55 10.31
N GLU A 26 2.83 -1.25 10.19
CA GLU A 26 3.51 -0.20 10.95
C GLU A 26 3.37 -0.39 12.46
N GLN A 27 2.17 -0.76 12.92
CA GLN A 27 1.93 -1.07 14.32
C GLN A 27 2.65 -2.35 14.76
N ARG A 28 2.64 -3.39 13.91
CA ARG A 28 3.28 -4.68 14.21
C ARG A 28 4.80 -4.58 14.29
N TYR A 29 5.41 -3.84 13.38
CA TYR A 29 6.86 -3.69 13.27
C TYR A 29 7.40 -2.41 13.90
N GLN A 30 6.52 -1.55 14.44
CA GLN A 30 6.83 -0.23 14.99
C GLN A 30 7.71 0.62 14.06
N MET A 31 7.49 0.50 12.76
CA MET A 31 8.30 1.13 11.71
C MET A 31 7.38 1.72 10.66
N PRO A 32 7.54 3.00 10.27
CA PRO A 32 6.76 3.59 9.19
C PRO A 32 6.97 2.83 7.87
N SER A 33 5.91 2.64 7.08
CA SER A 33 6.01 1.91 5.80
C SER A 33 6.98 2.58 4.83
N ALA A 34 7.09 3.90 4.89
CA ALA A 34 8.06 4.67 4.11
C ALA A 34 9.51 4.31 4.46
N ASP A 35 9.83 4.23 5.75
CA ASP A 35 11.17 3.85 6.23
C ASP A 35 11.47 2.38 5.92
N PHE A 36 10.49 1.51 6.14
CA PHE A 36 10.59 0.09 5.79
C PHE A 36 10.89 -0.08 4.30
N TYR A 37 10.13 0.59 3.42
CA TYR A 37 10.31 0.49 1.97
C TYR A 37 11.66 1.05 1.50
N ALA A 38 12.14 2.14 2.11
CA ALA A 38 13.47 2.67 1.82
C ALA A 38 14.60 1.71 2.20
N ARG A 39 14.45 0.97 3.30
CA ARG A 39 15.41 -0.07 3.74
C ARG A 39 15.29 -1.34 2.90
N TYR A 40 14.07 -1.75 2.55
CA TYR A 40 13.79 -2.88 1.67
C TYR A 40 14.43 -2.68 0.28
N GLN A 41 14.28 -1.49 -0.31
CA GLN A 41 14.92 -1.15 -1.59
C GLN A 41 16.45 -1.17 -1.55
N LYS A 42 17.06 -0.94 -0.37
CA LYS A 42 18.52 -1.03 -0.19
C LYS A 42 19.01 -2.46 0.00
N GLY A 43 18.11 -3.43 0.13
CA GLY A 43 18.44 -4.80 0.49
C GLY A 43 18.78 -4.98 1.98
N ASP A 44 18.43 -4.00 2.83
CA ASP A 44 18.65 -4.06 4.28
C ASP A 44 17.56 -4.86 5.01
N MET A 45 16.47 -5.21 4.32
CA MET A 45 15.40 -6.06 4.84
C MET A 45 15.59 -7.50 4.39
N GLY A 46 15.27 -8.43 5.29
CA GLY A 46 15.37 -9.86 4.98
C GLY A 46 14.31 -10.35 3.99
N ASP A 47 14.42 -11.61 3.60
CA ASP A 47 13.52 -12.24 2.64
C ASP A 47 12.25 -12.82 3.29
N ALA A 48 11.78 -12.21 4.38
CA ALA A 48 10.56 -12.68 5.04
C ALA A 48 9.36 -12.44 4.12
N ALA A 49 8.45 -13.41 4.03
CA ALA A 49 7.23 -13.27 3.23
C ALA A 49 6.44 -12.00 3.61
N ASP A 50 6.32 -11.73 4.91
CA ASP A 50 5.70 -10.50 5.43
C ASP A 50 6.34 -9.22 4.89
N PHE A 51 7.66 -9.19 4.66
CA PHE A 51 8.36 -8.03 4.12
C PHE A 51 8.14 -7.87 2.62
N VAL A 52 8.11 -8.97 1.87
CA VAL A 52 7.78 -8.96 0.44
C VAL A 52 6.34 -8.48 0.22
N GLU A 53 5.39 -8.98 1.02
CA GLU A 53 3.99 -8.54 0.99
C GLU A 53 3.86 -7.06 1.35
N TRP A 54 4.48 -6.62 2.46
CA TRP A 54 4.44 -5.23 2.88
C TRP A 54 5.05 -4.27 1.84
N ALA A 55 6.17 -4.66 1.23
CA ALA A 55 6.79 -3.85 0.16
C ALA A 55 5.90 -3.77 -1.08
N GLY A 56 5.23 -4.87 -1.44
CA GLY A 56 4.26 -4.92 -2.53
C GLY A 56 3.05 -4.00 -2.28
N ASP A 57 2.45 -4.09 -1.09
CA ASP A 57 1.32 -3.26 -0.69
C ASP A 57 1.68 -1.77 -0.69
N TYR A 58 2.86 -1.41 -0.18
CA TYR A 58 3.31 -0.03 -0.13
C TYR A 58 3.61 0.53 -1.53
N GLN A 59 4.24 -0.27 -2.40
CA GLN A 59 4.46 0.13 -3.78
C GLN A 59 3.13 0.36 -4.52
N HIS A 60 2.15 -0.53 -4.32
CA HIS A 60 0.83 -0.39 -4.93
C HIS A 60 0.13 0.89 -4.44
N TYR A 61 0.24 1.21 -3.15
CA TYR A 61 -0.26 2.46 -2.58
C TYR A 61 0.35 3.69 -3.28
N LEU A 62 1.67 3.70 -3.50
CA LEU A 62 2.35 4.81 -4.16
C LEU A 62 1.87 5.01 -5.60
N GLN A 63 1.74 3.93 -6.38
CA GLN A 63 1.24 4.02 -7.76
C GLN A 63 -0.19 4.56 -7.80
N LEU A 64 -1.06 4.08 -6.92
CA LEU A 64 -2.46 4.51 -6.88
C LEU A 64 -2.58 5.97 -6.43
N LYS A 65 -1.74 6.40 -5.48
CA LYS A 65 -1.62 7.79 -5.05
C LYS A 65 -1.16 8.69 -6.21
N GLU A 66 -0.11 8.30 -6.92
CA GLU A 66 0.42 9.07 -8.05
C GLU A 66 -0.62 9.17 -9.19
N GLU A 67 -1.32 8.07 -9.49
CA GLU A 67 -2.38 8.08 -10.50
C GLU A 67 -3.52 9.05 -10.13
N MET A 68 -3.91 9.10 -8.85
CA MET A 68 -4.91 10.05 -8.35
C MET A 68 -4.41 11.50 -8.43
N GLU A 69 -3.17 11.77 -8.04
CA GLU A 69 -2.55 13.10 -8.12
C GLU A 69 -2.47 13.57 -9.58
N HIS A 70 -2.07 12.70 -10.49
CA HIS A 70 -1.97 13.01 -11.91
C HIS A 70 -3.35 13.28 -12.53
N LYS A 71 -4.39 12.52 -12.14
CA LYS A 71 -5.78 12.76 -12.57
C LYS A 71 -6.31 14.09 -12.04
N LEU A 72 -5.89 14.51 -10.84
CA LEU A 72 -6.33 15.77 -10.24
C LEU A 72 -5.66 16.99 -10.92
N VAL A 73 -4.37 16.87 -11.27
CA VAL A 73 -3.62 17.93 -11.98
C VAL A 73 -4.07 18.07 -13.44
N ALA A 74 -4.42 16.97 -14.12
CA ALA A 74 -4.84 16.99 -15.52
C ALA A 74 -6.24 17.61 -15.77
N VAL A 75 -6.98 17.95 -14.70
CA VAL A 75 -8.30 18.59 -14.75
C VAL A 75 -8.25 20.09 -14.43
N GLY A 76 -7.08 20.63 -14.06
CA GLY A 76 -6.85 22.07 -13.86
C GLY A 76 -6.28 22.76 -15.09
#